data_AF-A0AB38YG57-F1
#
_entry.id   AF-A0AB38YG57-F1
#
_cell.length_a   1.000
_cell.length_b   1.000
_cell.length_c   1.000
_cell.angle_alpha   90.00
_cell.angle_beta   90.00
_cell.angle_gamma   90.00
#
_symmetry.space_group_name_H-M   'P 1'
#
loop_
_entity.id
_entity.type
_entity.pdbx_description
1 polymer ?
#
loop_
_entity_poly.entity_id
_entity_poly.type
_entity_poly.pdbx_seq_one_letter_code
_entity_poly.pdbx_strand_id
1 'polypeptide(L)'
;MRKHIALPILCALMIAGCNPESKKENGMVDLIDGGNVTPLSSVTFNRVAEKKRNLTMDELIITSGTVTIEQVESSRPPREFSTPDTSSMTPNTDDAESSILSARNQAVSSSYTPVCTELNINTAYNLTPVAGQNYCVYFAINDRSRTEFFILQQNANRQMSLEVLEDDGFGNFSSHGISQSSGTQDSVLAFTEPGHYYMWMPAHSGDGGTVVFGAAVNTNVDPYEPNDTFLDATGLPDGRNSVPGNIDNPNDVDYYYFESLRGQNISLELEDALNTGQWLLEYFDGSSWQGLSANSAYRISGLSPSQRFYARVRQNPSVAWSGHWYYLHLGSTIDSIDQVDAWTTENLARINFGFTSPYLVTQVHNELRWKARIKDSSGVPLAGVDIEFKTESPSSFGFRTQTVRTDSNGVAEGLIVLPDCDPVGASEVTHGILVNGKTQTWRTSYYVGRWWIDVPAAFPEDHVGVGGDQVPYVTLGHVCKQTLLSLG
;
A
#
# COMPACT_ATOMS: atom_id res chain seq x y z
N MET A 1 15.08 51.39 -59.69
CA MET A 1 15.93 52.16 -58.73
C MET A 1 16.58 51.09 -57.84
N ARG A 2 17.89 50.77 -57.92
CA ARG A 2 19.07 51.44 -57.27
C ARG A 2 18.81 51.71 -55.78
N LYS A 3 19.60 51.27 -54.77
CA LYS A 3 20.87 50.48 -54.55
C LYS A 3 20.79 49.89 -53.08
N HIS A 4 21.62 49.02 -52.47
CA HIS A 4 22.84 48.19 -52.73
C HIS A 4 22.82 46.97 -51.73
N ILE A 5 23.60 45.87 -51.78
CA ILE A 5 25.06 45.60 -51.57
C ILE A 5 25.59 46.06 -50.17
N ALA A 6 26.22 45.26 -49.28
CA ALA A 6 26.92 43.95 -49.41
C ALA A 6 26.84 43.00 -48.16
N LEU A 7 27.48 41.82 -48.28
CA LEU A 7 27.95 40.82 -47.29
C LEU A 7 29.47 40.55 -47.62
N PRO A 8 30.27 39.59 -47.06
CA PRO A 8 30.15 38.69 -45.89
C PRO A 8 31.51 38.54 -45.08
N ILE A 9 31.77 37.33 -44.52
CA ILE A 9 33.03 36.74 -43.96
C ILE A 9 33.20 36.94 -42.43
N LEU A 10 33.25 35.93 -41.52
CA LEU A 10 33.64 34.49 -41.45
C LEU A 10 35.04 34.28 -40.77
N CYS A 11 35.29 33.06 -40.25
CA CYS A 11 36.18 32.75 -39.11
C CYS A 11 37.48 32.00 -39.50
N ALA A 12 38.34 31.73 -38.48
CA ALA A 12 39.23 30.56 -38.31
C ALA A 12 40.78 30.72 -38.35
N LEU A 13 41.38 30.72 -37.14
CA LEU A 13 42.27 29.67 -36.58
C LEU A 13 43.78 29.57 -36.98
N MET A 14 44.54 28.87 -36.09
CA MET A 14 45.92 28.32 -36.20
C MET A 14 47.10 29.27 -35.88
N ILE A 15 48.19 28.89 -35.16
CA ILE A 15 48.53 27.70 -34.33
C ILE A 15 49.72 28.00 -33.37
N ALA A 16 49.98 27.09 -32.40
CA ALA A 16 51.16 26.94 -31.50
C ALA A 16 51.21 27.83 -30.23
N GLY A 17 51.63 27.29 -29.06
CA GLY A 17 52.06 25.91 -28.77
C GLY A 17 52.14 25.56 -27.26
N CYS A 18 52.51 24.31 -26.96
CA CYS A 18 52.61 23.71 -25.62
C CYS A 18 53.89 24.16 -24.86
N ASN A 19 54.15 23.87 -23.58
CA ASN A 19 53.55 22.93 -22.60
C ASN A 19 53.62 23.56 -21.16
N PRO A 20 53.28 22.89 -20.04
CA PRO A 20 52.88 23.56 -18.79
C PRO A 20 53.96 23.58 -17.70
N GLU A 21 53.67 24.29 -16.60
CA GLU A 21 54.05 23.83 -15.26
C GLU A 21 53.01 24.25 -14.20
N SER A 22 53.06 23.63 -13.02
CA SER A 22 51.94 23.57 -12.07
C SER A 22 52.01 24.59 -10.93
N LYS A 23 50.84 25.10 -10.52
CA LYS A 23 50.45 25.16 -9.11
C LYS A 23 48.92 25.25 -8.95
N LYS A 24 48.31 24.21 -8.38
CA LYS A 24 46.98 24.31 -7.75
C LYS A 24 47.20 24.57 -6.26
N GLU A 25 46.98 25.80 -5.84
CA GLU A 25 46.60 26.17 -4.48
C GLU A 25 45.21 26.84 -4.59
N ASN A 26 44.50 26.95 -3.46
CA ASN A 26 43.09 27.37 -3.35
C ASN A 26 42.08 26.29 -3.83
N GLY A 27 41.14 25.85 -3.00
CA GLY A 27 41.03 26.12 -1.56
C GLY A 27 40.16 25.08 -0.87
N MET A 28 40.61 24.63 0.30
CA MET A 28 39.73 23.97 1.25
C MET A 28 38.81 25.05 1.82
N VAL A 29 37.50 24.82 1.82
CA VAL A 29 36.60 25.68 2.59
C VAL A 29 36.83 25.35 4.04
N ASP A 30 37.16 26.35 4.87
CA ASP A 30 37.22 26.18 6.32
C ASP A 30 35.80 25.93 6.83
N LEU A 31 35.47 24.64 7.00
CA LEU A 31 34.29 24.21 7.74
C LEU A 31 34.49 24.59 9.21
N ILE A 32 33.87 25.69 9.64
CA ILE A 32 33.86 26.08 11.06
C ILE A 32 32.82 25.22 11.79
N ASP A 33 33.23 23.99 12.09
CA ASP A 33 32.59 23.17 13.10
C ASP A 33 32.69 23.87 14.48
N GLY A 34 31.66 23.74 15.31
CA GLY A 34 31.66 24.36 16.65
C GLY A 34 31.24 25.84 16.72
N GLY A 35 30.25 26.27 15.92
CA GLY A 35 29.29 27.24 16.47
C GLY A 35 28.65 26.67 17.76
N ASN A 36 28.27 27.50 18.73
CA ASN A 36 27.69 27.02 20.00
C ASN A 36 26.25 26.49 19.81
N VAL A 37 26.13 25.34 19.14
CA VAL A 37 24.89 24.57 18.99
C VAL A 37 24.54 23.99 20.35
N THR A 38 23.44 24.45 20.92
CA THR A 38 22.90 23.93 22.19
C THR A 38 21.50 23.38 21.95
N PRO A 39 21.17 22.14 22.40
CA PRO A 39 19.81 21.64 22.34
C PRO A 39 18.91 22.50 23.22
N LEU A 40 17.67 22.75 22.77
CA LEU A 40 16.67 23.38 23.60
C LEU A 40 16.32 22.45 24.78
N SER A 41 16.45 22.96 26.01
CA SER A 41 16.14 22.19 27.21
C SER A 41 14.63 21.96 27.33
N SER A 42 14.17 20.82 26.78
CA SER A 42 12.78 20.36 26.67
C SER A 42 11.82 21.36 25.99
N VAL A 43 11.55 21.12 24.71
CA VAL A 43 10.35 21.65 24.02
C VAL A 43 9.41 20.48 23.77
N THR A 44 8.18 20.56 24.29
CA THR A 44 7.13 19.56 24.08
C THR A 44 6.08 20.14 23.15
N PHE A 45 5.73 19.44 22.08
CA PHE A 45 4.63 19.82 21.18
C PHE A 45 3.29 19.60 21.90
N ASN A 46 2.67 20.68 22.38
CA ASN A 46 1.38 20.62 23.07
C ASN A 46 0.22 20.46 22.08
N ARG A 47 -0.52 19.36 22.18
CA ARG A 47 -1.77 19.14 21.44
C ARG A 47 -2.87 20.05 22.01
N VAL A 48 -3.15 21.17 21.34
CA VAL A 48 -4.18 22.13 21.76
C VAL A 48 -5.59 21.53 21.60
N ALA A 49 -6.16 21.04 22.70
CA ALA A 49 -7.52 20.51 22.74
C ALA A 49 -8.57 21.64 22.87
N GLU A 50 -8.70 22.49 21.85
CA GLU A 50 -9.57 23.68 21.91
C GLU A 50 -11.03 23.44 21.48
N LYS A 51 -11.91 23.83 22.40
CA LYS A 51 -13.36 23.77 22.34
C LYS A 51 -13.92 24.93 21.51
N LYS A 52 -14.02 24.75 20.19
CA LYS A 52 -14.76 25.61 19.23
C LYS A 52 -14.56 27.13 19.39
N ARG A 53 -13.41 27.64 18.93
CA ARG A 53 -13.28 28.99 18.35
C ARG A 53 -12.37 28.96 17.14
N ASN A 54 -12.60 29.84 16.17
CA ASN A 54 -11.66 30.04 15.08
C ASN A 54 -10.51 30.90 15.60
N LEU A 55 -9.28 30.41 15.48
CA LEU A 55 -8.04 31.14 15.74
C LEU A 55 -7.14 31.05 14.50
N THR A 56 -6.46 32.14 14.19
CA THR A 56 -5.35 32.15 13.23
C THR A 56 -4.04 31.83 13.96
N MET A 57 -3.04 31.37 13.20
CA MET A 57 -1.84 30.68 13.71
C MET A 57 -0.74 31.64 14.22
N ASP A 58 -1.11 32.67 14.98
CA ASP A 58 -0.23 33.80 15.34
C ASP A 58 0.29 33.81 16.81
N GLU A 59 -0.17 32.92 17.70
CA GLU A 59 0.24 32.91 19.11
C GLU A 59 0.81 31.55 19.58
N LEU A 60 2.14 31.39 19.54
CA LEU A 60 2.85 30.30 20.23
C LEU A 60 3.60 30.83 21.45
N ILE A 61 2.95 30.79 22.62
CA ILE A 61 3.53 31.25 23.89
C ILE A 61 4.08 30.05 24.69
N ILE A 62 5.41 29.93 24.75
CA ILE A 62 6.09 28.89 25.52
C ILE A 62 6.09 29.26 27.00
N THR A 63 5.56 28.38 27.86
CA THR A 63 5.65 28.49 29.33
C THR A 63 6.07 27.16 29.96
N SER A 64 6.83 27.22 31.04
CA SER A 64 7.51 26.07 31.64
C SER A 64 6.65 25.33 32.67
N GLY A 65 6.54 24.00 32.53
CA GLY A 65 5.87 23.14 33.50
C GLY A 65 6.16 21.66 33.24
N THR A 66 6.36 20.88 34.30
CA THR A 66 6.70 19.45 34.22
C THR A 66 5.43 18.60 34.17
N VAL A 67 5.28 17.75 33.16
CA VAL A 67 4.22 16.73 33.08
C VAL A 67 4.85 15.42 32.60
N THR A 68 4.49 14.30 33.23
CA THR A 68 4.91 12.95 32.81
C THR A 68 3.86 12.39 31.87
N ILE A 69 4.28 11.71 30.79
CA ILE A 69 3.39 10.96 29.90
C ILE A 69 3.79 9.49 29.99
N GLU A 70 2.86 8.63 30.41
CA GLU A 70 2.99 7.18 30.24
C GLU A 70 2.67 6.82 28.78
N GLN A 71 3.39 5.86 28.19
CA GLN A 71 2.97 5.27 26.93
C GLN A 71 1.65 4.52 27.14
N VAL A 72 0.59 4.97 26.47
CA VAL A 72 -0.55 4.10 26.20
C VAL A 72 -0.14 3.19 25.05
N GLU A 73 0.31 1.97 25.38
CA GLU A 73 0.49 0.92 24.38
C GLU A 73 -0.84 0.68 23.66
N SER A 74 -0.89 0.95 22.35
CA SER A 74 -2.06 0.63 21.53
C SER A 74 -2.17 -0.88 21.39
N SER A 75 -3.02 -1.49 22.20
CA SER A 75 -2.99 -2.94 22.42
C SER A 75 -3.55 -3.71 21.21
N ARG A 76 -2.66 -4.48 20.58
CA ARG A 76 -2.85 -5.44 19.46
C ARG A 76 -2.81 -4.84 18.04
N PRO A 77 -1.95 -5.38 17.15
CA PRO A 77 -2.24 -5.33 15.72
C PRO A 77 -3.51 -6.17 15.40
N PRO A 78 -4.13 -5.98 14.23
CA PRO A 78 -5.06 -6.94 13.65
C PRO A 78 -4.43 -8.34 13.56
N ARG A 79 -5.27 -9.38 13.39
CA ARG A 79 -4.79 -10.77 13.29
C ARG A 79 -3.73 -10.91 12.19
N GLU A 80 -2.74 -11.76 12.45
CA GLU A 80 -1.96 -12.40 11.41
C GLU A 80 -2.92 -13.17 10.47
N PHE A 81 -3.24 -12.57 9.34
CA PHE A 81 -3.43 -13.36 8.12
C PHE A 81 -2.04 -13.79 7.67
N SER A 82 -1.85 -15.10 7.53
CA SER A 82 -0.57 -15.66 7.06
C SER A 82 -0.25 -15.11 5.68
N THR A 83 0.86 -14.40 5.55
CA THR A 83 1.42 -14.02 4.26
C THR A 83 1.71 -15.29 3.43
N PRO A 84 1.26 -15.38 2.18
CA PRO A 84 1.64 -16.47 1.29
C PRO A 84 3.15 -16.46 1.01
N ASP A 85 3.73 -17.65 0.85
CA ASP A 85 5.16 -17.84 0.54
C ASP A 85 5.48 -17.33 -0.88
N THR A 86 6.23 -16.22 -0.98
CA THR A 86 6.50 -15.49 -2.22
C THR A 86 7.65 -16.09 -3.04
N SER A 87 7.51 -17.37 -3.44
CA SER A 87 8.59 -18.15 -4.06
C SER A 87 8.31 -18.67 -5.49
N SER A 88 8.06 -17.78 -6.47
CA SER A 88 8.26 -18.10 -7.91
C SER A 88 8.44 -16.86 -8.82
N MET A 89 9.71 -16.60 -9.19
CA MET A 89 10.26 -15.59 -10.13
C MET A 89 9.35 -15.22 -11.33
N THR A 90 8.98 -13.95 -11.55
CA THR A 90 9.74 -12.74 -12.02
C THR A 90 10.04 -12.71 -13.53
N PRO A 91 10.12 -11.50 -14.13
CA PRO A 91 11.45 -10.89 -14.30
C PRO A 91 11.55 -9.35 -14.10
N ASN A 92 12.51 -8.93 -13.27
CA ASN A 92 13.28 -7.68 -13.40
C ASN A 92 12.54 -6.32 -13.43
N THR A 93 11.81 -6.01 -12.36
CA THR A 93 11.78 -4.64 -11.78
C THR A 93 12.24 -4.70 -10.32
N ASP A 94 11.59 -5.58 -9.56
CA ASP A 94 11.66 -5.69 -8.11
C ASP A 94 13.06 -6.13 -7.63
N ASP A 95 13.77 -6.93 -8.44
CA ASP A 95 15.17 -7.32 -8.22
C ASP A 95 16.13 -6.10 -8.25
N ALA A 96 15.81 -5.05 -9.00
CA ALA A 96 16.61 -3.81 -9.04
C ALA A 96 16.34 -2.95 -7.80
N GLU A 97 15.08 -2.75 -7.41
CA GLU A 97 14.74 -2.00 -6.21
C GLU A 97 15.19 -2.73 -4.94
N SER A 98 14.99 -4.05 -4.85
CA SER A 98 15.45 -4.87 -3.72
C SER A 98 16.98 -4.86 -3.58
N SER A 99 17.73 -4.91 -4.68
CA SER A 99 19.20 -4.82 -4.61
C SER A 99 19.67 -3.41 -4.23
N ILE A 100 19.03 -2.35 -4.72
CA ILE A 100 19.27 -0.96 -4.27
C ILE A 100 18.94 -0.79 -2.78
N LEU A 101 17.82 -1.34 -2.30
CA LEU A 101 17.43 -1.30 -0.88
C LEU A 101 18.43 -2.08 -0.02
N SER A 102 18.94 -3.21 -0.50
CA SER A 102 19.99 -3.97 0.19
C SER A 102 21.34 -3.23 0.26
N ALA A 103 21.63 -2.39 -0.74
CA ALA A 103 22.82 -1.54 -0.76
C ALA A 103 22.66 -0.29 0.14
N ARG A 104 21.48 0.35 0.15
CA ARG A 104 21.15 1.45 1.09
C ARG A 104 21.10 0.97 2.54
N ASN A 105 20.58 -0.22 2.80
CA ASN A 105 20.67 -0.85 4.12
C ASN A 105 22.10 -1.28 4.51
N GLN A 106 23.07 -1.27 3.58
CA GLN A 106 24.50 -1.34 3.89
C GLN A 106 25.14 0.04 4.10
N ALA A 107 24.51 1.15 3.69
CA ALA A 107 24.98 2.51 4.02
C ALA A 107 24.89 2.77 5.53
N VAL A 108 23.84 2.26 6.19
CA VAL A 108 23.68 2.18 7.67
C VAL A 108 24.67 1.19 8.32
N SER A 109 25.87 1.04 7.76
CA SER A 109 27.01 0.37 8.37
C SER A 109 27.52 1.13 9.59
N SER A 110 28.00 0.41 10.60
CA SER A 110 28.61 0.97 11.81
C SER A 110 30.02 1.54 11.59
N SER A 111 30.24 2.17 10.43
CA SER A 111 31.53 2.75 9.99
C SER A 111 31.38 4.06 9.20
N TYR A 112 30.16 4.53 8.93
CA TYR A 112 29.97 5.87 8.36
C TYR A 112 30.55 6.94 9.30
N THR A 113 31.21 7.95 8.71
CA THR A 113 31.85 9.04 9.46
C THR A 113 31.35 10.37 8.88
N PRO A 114 30.43 11.07 9.59
CA PRO A 114 29.87 12.33 9.11
C PRO A 114 30.93 13.41 8.86
N VAL A 115 30.71 14.23 7.82
CA VAL A 115 31.54 15.40 7.47
C VAL A 115 31.29 16.58 8.42
N CYS A 116 30.14 16.59 9.11
CA CYS A 116 29.66 17.68 9.96
C CYS A 116 29.10 17.11 11.28
N THR A 117 29.00 17.95 12.33
CA THR A 117 28.50 17.54 13.65
C THR A 117 27.14 16.81 13.54
N GLU A 118 27.09 15.60 14.08
CA GLU A 118 25.89 14.76 14.19
C GLU A 118 24.91 15.30 15.23
N LEU A 119 23.63 15.38 14.85
CA LEU A 119 22.53 15.82 15.71
C LEU A 119 21.39 14.79 15.68
N ASN A 120 20.70 14.64 16.80
CA ASN A 120 19.48 13.84 16.87
C ASN A 120 18.37 14.50 16.04
N ILE A 121 17.68 13.69 15.23
CA ILE A 121 16.38 14.03 14.62
C ILE A 121 15.31 14.30 15.68
N ASN A 122 14.20 14.93 15.28
CA ASN A 122 13.09 15.31 16.16
C ASN A 122 13.50 16.14 17.40
N THR A 123 14.65 16.83 17.30
CA THR A 123 15.19 17.72 18.32
C THR A 123 15.46 19.09 17.70
N ALA A 124 15.11 20.16 18.43
CA ALA A 124 15.33 21.53 17.99
C ALA A 124 16.53 22.16 18.72
N TYR A 125 17.37 22.87 17.97
CA TYR A 125 18.65 23.41 18.42
C TYR A 125 18.71 24.92 18.20
N ASN A 126 19.41 25.64 19.08
CA ASN A 126 19.68 27.06 18.89
C ASN A 126 20.99 27.28 18.13
N LEU A 127 21.01 28.31 17.26
CA LEU A 127 22.21 28.82 16.60
C LEU A 127 22.19 30.35 16.60
N THR A 128 23.30 31.00 16.96
CA THR A 128 23.52 32.43 16.72
C THR A 128 24.27 32.61 15.40
N PRO A 129 23.61 32.96 14.28
CA PRO A 129 24.29 33.13 13.02
C PRO A 129 25.18 34.38 13.02
N VAL A 130 26.25 34.29 12.24
CA VAL A 130 27.24 35.35 12.02
C VAL A 130 27.34 35.57 10.52
N ALA A 131 27.15 36.80 10.06
CA ALA A 131 27.10 37.12 8.64
C ALA A 131 28.37 36.67 7.90
N GLY A 132 28.19 35.94 6.80
CA GLY A 132 29.27 35.37 5.98
C GLY A 132 29.81 34.02 6.47
N GLN A 133 29.28 33.45 7.55
CA GLN A 133 29.61 32.09 7.98
C GLN A 133 28.68 31.04 7.37
N ASN A 134 29.19 29.83 7.19
CA ASN A 134 28.40 28.65 6.81
C ASN A 134 28.36 27.67 7.98
N TYR A 135 27.19 27.10 8.23
CA TYR A 135 26.99 26.08 9.26
C TYR A 135 26.55 24.78 8.59
N CYS A 136 27.03 23.66 9.10
CA CYS A 136 26.71 22.33 8.59
C CYS A 136 26.43 21.38 9.75
N VAL A 137 25.39 20.58 9.63
CA VAL A 137 25.01 19.54 10.60
C VAL A 137 24.55 18.29 9.87
N TYR A 138 24.72 17.13 10.52
CA TYR A 138 24.36 15.82 10.00
C TYR A 138 23.20 15.20 10.81
N PHE A 139 22.34 14.47 10.11
CA PHE A 139 21.26 13.67 10.67
C PHE A 139 21.26 12.25 10.06
N ALA A 140 21.24 11.24 10.92
CA ALA A 140 20.93 9.87 10.54
C ALA A 140 19.41 9.69 10.44
N ILE A 141 18.92 9.27 9.27
CA ILE A 141 17.52 8.86 9.08
C ILE A 141 17.53 7.35 8.90
N ASN A 142 16.93 6.62 9.85
CA ASN A 142 17.01 5.16 9.90
C ASN A 142 15.84 4.47 9.19
N ASP A 143 14.73 5.19 9.02
CA ASP A 143 13.44 4.68 8.55
C ASP A 143 12.87 5.62 7.49
N ARG A 144 12.14 5.05 6.53
CA ARG A 144 11.40 5.81 5.50
C ARG A 144 10.46 6.82 6.16
N SER A 145 10.46 8.06 5.68
CA SER A 145 9.84 9.16 6.42
C SER A 145 9.50 10.38 5.56
N ARG A 146 8.47 11.14 5.97
CA ARG A 146 8.24 12.52 5.54
C ARG A 146 9.00 13.44 6.50
N THR A 147 9.97 14.20 6.02
CA THR A 147 10.91 14.98 6.85
C THR A 147 10.89 16.46 6.49
N GLU A 148 10.62 17.32 7.48
CA GLU A 148 10.81 18.77 7.37
C GLU A 148 12.15 19.16 8.02
N PHE A 149 13.10 19.61 7.19
CA PHE A 149 14.29 20.33 7.64
C PHE A 149 13.93 21.82 7.75
N PHE A 150 14.21 22.48 8.88
CA PHE A 150 13.71 23.84 9.15
C PHE A 150 14.74 24.80 9.77
N ILE A 151 14.57 26.09 9.50
CA ILE A 151 15.22 27.21 10.21
C ILE A 151 14.13 28.25 10.55
N LEU A 152 13.79 28.35 11.84
CA LEU A 152 12.76 29.21 12.40
C LEU A 152 13.37 30.43 13.13
N GLN A 153 12.52 31.43 13.41
CA GLN A 153 12.88 32.67 14.09
C GLN A 153 13.90 33.52 13.30
N GLN A 154 13.81 33.49 11.97
CA GLN A 154 14.55 34.39 11.09
C GLN A 154 13.95 35.81 11.11
N ASN A 155 14.74 36.82 10.72
CA ASN A 155 14.27 38.17 10.43
C ASN A 155 15.21 38.88 9.44
N ALA A 156 14.85 40.06 8.95
CA ALA A 156 15.66 40.81 7.95
C ALA A 156 17.12 41.10 8.36
N ASN A 157 17.43 41.11 9.66
CA ASN A 157 18.78 41.29 10.21
C ASN A 157 19.41 39.97 10.72
N ARG A 158 18.67 38.86 10.67
CA ARG A 158 19.08 37.50 11.05
C ARG A 158 18.50 36.51 10.04
N GLN A 159 19.14 36.45 8.87
CA GLN A 159 18.71 35.64 7.74
C GLN A 159 19.82 34.64 7.35
N MET A 160 19.40 33.42 7.07
CA MET A 160 20.20 32.32 6.57
C MET A 160 19.63 31.83 5.23
N SER A 161 20.06 30.66 4.79
CA SER A 161 19.31 29.82 3.87
C SER A 161 19.44 28.38 4.32
N LEU A 162 18.65 27.49 3.72
CA LEU A 162 18.72 26.06 3.93
C LEU A 162 18.95 25.36 2.59
N GLU A 163 19.98 24.53 2.50
CA GLU A 163 20.10 23.48 1.49
C GLU A 163 20.18 22.12 2.19
N VAL A 164 19.42 21.15 1.70
CA VAL A 164 19.43 19.77 2.22
C VAL A 164 20.16 18.87 1.24
N LEU A 165 21.11 18.09 1.73
CA LEU A 165 21.91 17.15 0.93
C LEU A 165 21.74 15.72 1.47
N GLU A 166 21.62 14.73 0.57
CA GLU A 166 21.85 13.31 0.84
C GLU A 166 23.30 12.95 0.47
N ASP A 167 23.97 12.16 1.31
CA ASP A 167 25.28 11.54 1.02
C ASP A 167 25.07 10.04 0.71
N ASP A 168 25.65 9.57 -0.39
CA ASP A 168 25.55 8.17 -0.84
C ASP A 168 26.31 7.15 0.04
N GLY A 169 26.95 7.61 1.13
CA GLY A 169 27.79 6.82 2.02
C GLY A 169 29.28 6.85 1.61
N PHE A 170 29.60 7.49 0.48
CA PHE A 170 30.95 7.62 -0.06
C PHE A 170 31.41 9.10 -0.18
N GLY A 171 30.60 10.05 0.30
CA GLY A 171 30.88 11.48 0.23
C GLY A 171 30.45 12.13 -1.08
N ASN A 172 29.58 11.50 -1.87
CA ASN A 172 28.96 12.13 -3.04
C ASN A 172 27.60 12.70 -2.63
N PHE A 173 27.43 14.02 -2.76
CA PHE A 173 26.24 14.73 -2.29
C PHE A 173 25.24 15.01 -3.40
N SER A 174 23.97 14.70 -3.15
CA SER A 174 22.81 15.09 -3.98
C SER A 174 21.89 16.04 -3.23
N SER A 175 21.55 17.19 -3.85
CA SER A 175 20.67 18.20 -3.25
C SER A 175 19.20 17.77 -3.33
N HIS A 176 18.54 17.72 -2.17
CA HIS A 176 17.12 17.39 -2.01
C HIS A 176 16.22 18.63 -2.04
N GLY A 177 16.75 19.82 -1.75
CA GLY A 177 15.99 21.06 -1.82
C GLY A 177 16.75 22.25 -1.26
N ILE A 178 16.37 23.45 -1.70
CA ILE A 178 16.95 24.73 -1.28
C ILE A 178 15.83 25.71 -0.94
N SER A 179 15.94 26.36 0.22
CA SER A 179 15.02 27.39 0.72
C SER A 179 15.82 28.66 1.03
N GLN A 180 15.35 29.81 0.51
CA GLN A 180 15.97 31.14 0.66
C GLN A 180 14.92 32.23 0.97
N SER A 181 14.02 31.89 1.88
CA SER A 181 12.97 32.76 2.41
C SER A 181 13.56 34.01 3.06
N SER A 182 12.89 35.15 2.88
CA SER A 182 13.13 36.39 3.63
C SER A 182 12.13 36.61 4.77
N GLY A 183 11.33 35.58 5.09
CA GLY A 183 10.35 35.58 6.17
C GLY A 183 10.94 35.19 7.53
N THR A 184 10.09 34.64 8.39
CA THR A 184 10.44 34.13 9.73
C THR A 184 10.90 32.66 9.75
N GLN A 185 10.72 31.96 8.62
CA GLN A 185 11.00 30.54 8.44
C GLN A 185 11.60 30.27 7.06
N ASP A 186 12.62 29.40 7.02
CA ASP A 186 12.96 28.54 5.88
C ASP A 186 12.58 27.11 6.24
N SER A 187 12.10 26.34 5.26
CA SER A 187 12.09 24.88 5.38
C SER A 187 12.20 24.18 4.03
N VAL A 188 12.62 22.92 4.07
CA VAL A 188 12.63 21.96 2.96
C VAL A 188 11.89 20.71 3.47
N LEU A 189 10.74 20.43 2.87
CA LEU A 189 10.00 19.19 3.07
C LEU A 189 10.46 18.18 2.02
N ALA A 190 10.88 16.99 2.45
CA ALA A 190 11.33 15.92 1.57
C ALA A 190 10.84 14.56 2.08
N PHE A 191 10.61 13.63 1.16
CA PHE A 191 10.49 12.22 1.50
C PHE A 191 11.90 11.60 1.53
N THR A 192 12.26 11.10 2.71
CA THR A 192 13.60 10.61 3.02
C THR A 192 13.57 9.10 3.22
N GLU A 193 14.43 8.40 2.48
CA GLU A 193 14.69 6.98 2.66
C GLU A 193 15.75 6.80 3.78
N PRO A 194 15.98 5.56 4.29
CA PRO A 194 17.08 5.30 5.21
C PRO A 194 18.45 5.73 4.62
N GLY A 195 19.16 6.63 5.29
CA GLY A 195 20.36 7.26 4.74
C GLY A 195 20.95 8.42 5.54
N HIS A 196 21.85 9.15 4.88
CA HIS A 196 22.71 10.16 5.49
C HIS A 196 22.35 11.57 4.99
N TYR A 197 21.80 12.42 5.87
CA TYR A 197 21.29 13.73 5.47
C TYR A 197 22.02 14.89 6.16
N TYR A 198 22.18 15.99 5.46
CA TYR A 198 22.87 17.20 5.94
C TYR A 198 22.04 18.45 5.70
N MET A 199 22.05 19.36 6.68
CA MET A 199 21.59 20.75 6.48
C MET A 199 22.81 21.65 6.28
N TRP A 200 22.96 22.20 5.08
CA TRP A 200 23.91 23.27 4.77
C TRP A 200 23.22 24.62 4.93
N MET A 201 23.76 25.47 5.81
CA MET A 201 23.07 26.67 6.29
C MET A 201 24.00 27.91 6.22
N PRO A 202 24.10 28.59 5.06
CA PRO A 202 24.85 29.84 4.94
C PRO A 202 24.11 30.99 5.64
N ALA A 203 24.82 31.82 6.41
CA ALA A 203 24.28 32.98 7.11
C ALA A 203 24.55 34.29 6.36
N HIS A 204 23.51 34.96 5.90
CA HIS A 204 23.61 36.25 5.18
C HIS A 204 23.67 37.44 6.14
N SER A 205 22.96 37.35 7.26
CA SER A 205 22.92 38.40 8.30
C SER A 205 22.79 37.80 9.71
N GLY A 206 23.22 38.54 10.72
CA GLY A 206 23.10 38.16 12.12
C GLY A 206 23.03 39.37 13.04
N ASP A 207 22.01 39.42 13.89
CA ASP A 207 21.75 40.49 14.87
C ASP A 207 22.27 40.17 16.29
N GLY A 208 22.93 39.02 16.45
CA GLY A 208 23.38 38.48 17.74
C GLY A 208 22.33 37.66 18.49
N GLY A 209 21.08 37.63 18.01
CA GLY A 209 20.05 36.70 18.48
C GLY A 209 20.16 35.31 17.84
N THR A 210 19.31 34.38 18.27
CA THR A 210 19.31 32.98 17.82
C THR A 210 18.23 32.71 16.76
N VAL A 211 18.54 31.85 15.79
CA VAL A 211 17.55 31.03 15.07
C VAL A 211 17.36 29.70 15.77
N VAL A 212 16.27 29.00 15.46
CA VAL A 212 16.01 27.62 15.91
C VAL A 212 15.98 26.71 14.69
N PHE A 213 16.73 25.61 14.69
CA PHE A 213 16.83 24.71 13.54
C PHE A 213 16.75 23.22 13.93
N GLY A 214 16.51 22.36 12.94
CA GLY A 214 16.49 20.91 13.11
C GLY A 214 15.84 20.17 11.95
N ALA A 215 15.72 18.85 12.11
CA ALA A 215 14.96 17.97 11.22
C ALA A 215 13.80 17.33 12.02
N ALA A 216 12.56 17.57 11.61
CA ALA A 216 11.38 16.88 12.11
C ALA A 216 11.05 15.72 11.16
N VAL A 217 11.05 14.49 11.68
CA VAL A 217 10.96 13.24 10.91
C VAL A 217 9.70 12.49 11.32
N ASN A 218 8.75 12.35 10.39
CA ASN A 218 7.58 11.48 10.56
C ASN A 218 7.80 10.14 9.86
N THR A 219 7.87 9.06 10.63
CA THR A 219 7.97 7.67 10.11
C THR A 219 6.61 6.98 9.98
N ASN A 220 5.50 7.64 10.35
CA ASN A 220 4.14 7.15 10.08
C ASN A 220 3.70 7.58 8.67
N VAL A 221 4.42 7.09 7.66
CA VAL A 221 4.12 7.20 6.23
C VAL A 221 3.84 5.81 5.68
N ASP A 222 3.03 5.71 4.63
CA ASP A 222 2.67 4.42 4.04
C ASP A 222 3.63 3.99 2.89
N PRO A 223 3.51 2.75 2.38
CA PRO A 223 4.41 2.23 1.34
C PRO A 223 4.28 2.90 -0.03
N TYR A 224 3.21 3.66 -0.29
CA TYR A 224 2.84 4.16 -1.62
C TYR A 224 3.23 5.64 -1.84
N GLU A 225 3.62 6.32 -0.77
CA GLU A 225 4.26 7.63 -0.76
C GLU A 225 5.57 7.67 -1.58
N PRO A 226 5.99 8.82 -2.12
CA PRO A 226 5.26 10.09 -2.18
C PRO A 226 4.10 10.02 -3.19
N ASN A 227 2.88 10.29 -2.76
CA ASN A 227 1.71 10.37 -3.66
C ASN A 227 0.80 11.59 -3.40
N ASP A 228 1.30 12.57 -2.62
CA ASP A 228 0.79 13.95 -2.37
C ASP A 228 0.16 14.70 -3.57
N THR A 229 0.47 14.33 -4.82
CA THR A 229 0.07 15.09 -6.02
C THR A 229 -0.45 14.23 -7.16
N PHE A 230 -1.30 14.84 -7.99
CA PHE A 230 -1.87 14.21 -9.19
C PHE A 230 -0.82 13.75 -10.23
N LEU A 231 0.40 14.31 -10.21
CA LEU A 231 1.48 13.89 -11.11
C LEU A 231 2.26 12.70 -10.55
N ASP A 232 2.31 12.57 -9.23
CA ASP A 232 3.06 11.55 -8.49
C ASP A 232 2.15 10.39 -8.05
N ALA A 233 0.89 10.40 -8.50
CA ALA A 233 -0.14 9.45 -8.15
C ALA A 233 0.29 7.98 -8.34
N THR A 234 0.13 7.16 -7.30
CA THR A 234 0.53 5.75 -7.29
C THR A 234 -0.24 4.95 -8.34
N GLY A 235 0.49 4.32 -9.27
CA GLY A 235 -0.09 3.45 -10.29
C GLY A 235 -0.32 2.04 -9.78
N LEU A 236 -1.57 1.59 -9.75
CA LEU A 236 -1.94 0.23 -9.32
C LEU A 236 -1.97 -0.75 -10.49
N PRO A 237 -1.51 -2.02 -10.31
CA PRO A 237 -1.49 -3.02 -11.38
C PRO A 237 -2.89 -3.55 -11.71
N ASP A 238 -3.04 -4.14 -12.90
CA ASP A 238 -4.30 -4.77 -13.34
C ASP A 238 -4.63 -6.01 -12.49
N GLY A 239 -5.86 -6.05 -11.99
CA GLY A 239 -6.29 -6.95 -10.93
C GLY A 239 -7.34 -6.26 -10.04
N ARG A 240 -7.62 -6.83 -8.86
CA ARG A 240 -8.28 -6.11 -7.75
C ARG A 240 -7.24 -5.85 -6.66
N ASN A 241 -6.90 -4.58 -6.43
CA ASN A 241 -5.93 -4.19 -5.42
C ASN A 241 -6.62 -3.86 -4.10
N SER A 242 -5.89 -4.03 -3.00
CA SER A 242 -6.26 -3.55 -1.67
C SER A 242 -5.01 -2.88 -1.09
N VAL A 243 -5.12 -1.58 -0.82
CA VAL A 243 -4.01 -0.66 -0.63
C VAL A 243 -4.11 -0.07 0.77
N PRO A 244 -3.27 -0.51 1.74
CA PRO A 244 -3.19 0.14 3.04
C PRO A 244 -2.50 1.50 2.90
N GLY A 245 -3.14 2.57 3.36
CA GLY A 245 -2.57 3.91 3.36
C GLY A 245 -2.87 4.71 4.62
N ASN A 246 -2.18 5.83 4.82
CA ASN A 246 -2.47 6.75 5.93
C ASN A 246 -2.31 8.23 5.57
N ILE A 247 -3.29 9.03 6.01
CA ILE A 247 -3.20 10.50 6.04
C ILE A 247 -2.23 10.90 7.15
N ASP A 248 -0.97 11.17 6.78
CA ASP A 248 0.16 11.45 7.69
C ASP A 248 0.03 12.81 8.39
N ASN A 249 -0.64 13.78 7.73
CA ASN A 249 -0.88 15.12 8.26
C ASN A 249 -2.23 15.70 7.76
N PRO A 250 -2.77 16.78 8.38
CA PRO A 250 -4.09 17.30 8.03
C PRO A 250 -4.25 17.88 6.61
N ASN A 251 -3.16 18.11 5.88
CA ASN A 251 -3.17 18.60 4.49
C ASN A 251 -2.86 17.49 3.46
N ASP A 252 -2.66 16.26 3.93
CA ASP A 252 -2.26 15.11 3.12
C ASP A 252 -3.38 14.65 2.16
N VAL A 253 -2.98 14.24 0.96
CA VAL A 253 -3.90 13.90 -0.16
C VAL A 253 -3.27 12.84 -1.06
N ASP A 254 -3.58 11.59 -0.78
CA ASP A 254 -2.99 10.41 -1.40
C ASP A 254 -3.65 10.17 -2.76
N TYR A 255 -2.93 10.39 -3.88
CA TYR A 255 -3.47 10.16 -5.23
C TYR A 255 -3.12 8.76 -5.76
N TYR A 256 -4.10 8.11 -6.37
CA TYR A 256 -3.96 6.79 -6.97
C TYR A 256 -4.51 6.78 -8.41
N TYR A 257 -3.94 5.94 -9.28
CA TYR A 257 -4.56 5.63 -10.57
C TYR A 257 -4.58 4.14 -10.88
N PHE A 258 -5.59 3.73 -11.65
CA PHE A 258 -5.72 2.41 -12.25
C PHE A 258 -5.98 2.57 -13.75
N GLU A 259 -5.35 1.76 -14.59
CA GLU A 259 -5.56 1.82 -16.05
C GLU A 259 -6.53 0.73 -16.50
N SER A 260 -7.68 1.14 -17.06
CA SER A 260 -8.68 0.23 -17.64
C SER A 260 -8.18 -0.30 -19.00
N LEU A 261 -7.20 -1.20 -18.96
CA LEU A 261 -6.50 -1.75 -20.13
C LEU A 261 -7.44 -2.25 -21.25
N ARG A 262 -8.63 -2.72 -20.89
CA ARG A 262 -9.62 -3.35 -21.80
C ARG A 262 -10.92 -2.55 -21.93
N GLY A 263 -11.04 -1.41 -21.25
CA GLY A 263 -12.32 -0.73 -21.05
C GLY A 263 -13.22 -1.48 -20.05
N GLN A 264 -12.62 -2.30 -19.17
CA GLN A 264 -13.34 -2.99 -18.10
C GLN A 264 -13.80 -2.03 -17.01
N ASN A 265 -14.90 -2.38 -16.36
CA ASN A 265 -15.44 -1.69 -15.20
C ASN A 265 -14.42 -1.68 -14.05
N ILE A 266 -14.43 -0.62 -13.26
CA ILE A 266 -13.60 -0.48 -12.05
C ILE A 266 -14.49 -0.56 -10.81
N SER A 267 -14.06 -1.34 -9.81
CA SER A 267 -14.55 -1.29 -8.44
C SER A 267 -13.69 -0.29 -7.66
N LEU A 268 -14.34 0.61 -6.92
CA LEU A 268 -13.70 1.56 -6.04
C LEU A 268 -14.42 1.57 -4.68
N GLU A 269 -13.68 1.38 -3.59
CA GLU A 269 -14.18 1.37 -2.21
C GLU A 269 -13.10 1.90 -1.26
N LEU A 270 -13.50 2.70 -0.26
CA LEU A 270 -12.63 3.11 0.85
C LEU A 270 -13.16 2.48 2.15
N GLU A 271 -12.39 1.57 2.73
CA GLU A 271 -12.71 0.90 3.98
C GLU A 271 -12.18 1.71 5.18
N ASP A 272 -13.13 2.31 5.90
CA ASP A 272 -12.95 2.90 7.22
C ASP A 272 -13.43 1.86 8.26
N ALA A 273 -12.57 0.89 8.56
CA ALA A 273 -12.90 -0.23 9.45
C ALA A 273 -13.28 0.22 10.89
N LEU A 274 -12.85 1.42 11.30
CA LEU A 274 -13.16 2.03 12.58
C LEU A 274 -14.42 2.92 12.56
N ASN A 275 -14.97 3.20 11.37
CA ASN A 275 -16.11 4.10 11.11
C ASN A 275 -15.91 5.48 11.77
N THR A 276 -14.71 6.04 11.63
CA THR A 276 -14.33 7.36 12.19
C THR A 276 -14.86 8.53 11.37
N GLY A 277 -15.10 8.33 10.06
CA GLY A 277 -15.38 9.38 9.09
C GLY A 277 -14.19 10.32 8.84
N GLN A 278 -12.97 9.93 9.21
CA GLN A 278 -11.77 10.78 9.10
C GLN A 278 -11.30 11.02 7.68
N TRP A 279 -11.73 10.19 6.73
CA TRP A 279 -11.29 10.24 5.33
C TRP A 279 -12.42 10.61 4.39
N LEU A 280 -12.06 11.23 3.27
CA LEU A 280 -12.96 11.46 2.14
C LEU A 280 -12.37 10.79 0.91
N LEU A 281 -13.16 9.91 0.29
CA LEU A 281 -12.85 9.30 -0.99
C LEU A 281 -13.36 10.18 -2.12
N GLU A 282 -12.52 10.48 -3.11
CA GLU A 282 -12.91 11.23 -4.30
C GLU A 282 -12.35 10.58 -5.57
N TYR A 283 -13.05 10.69 -6.70
CA TYR A 283 -12.54 10.30 -8.02
C TYR A 283 -12.62 11.45 -9.03
N PHE A 284 -11.76 11.43 -10.05
CA PHE A 284 -11.74 12.48 -11.07
C PHE A 284 -12.58 12.10 -12.28
N ASP A 285 -13.58 12.92 -12.63
CA ASP A 285 -14.48 12.69 -13.76
C ASP A 285 -13.95 13.17 -15.13
N GLY A 286 -12.74 13.74 -15.15
CA GLY A 286 -12.15 14.42 -16.31
C GLY A 286 -12.26 15.95 -16.26
N SER A 287 -13.06 16.49 -15.33
CA SER A 287 -13.28 17.93 -15.12
C SER A 287 -13.27 18.35 -13.64
N SER A 288 -13.70 17.48 -12.73
CA SER A 288 -13.84 17.76 -11.31
C SER A 288 -13.69 16.51 -10.43
N TRP A 289 -13.47 16.72 -9.14
CA TRP A 289 -13.40 15.65 -8.13
C TRP A 289 -14.79 15.38 -7.55
N GLN A 290 -15.25 14.13 -7.66
CA GLN A 290 -16.56 13.67 -7.22
C GLN A 290 -16.42 12.88 -5.91
N GLY A 291 -17.11 13.33 -4.86
CA GLY A 291 -17.06 12.72 -3.53
C GLY A 291 -17.89 11.45 -3.40
N LEU A 292 -17.32 10.44 -2.76
CA LEU A 292 -17.92 9.15 -2.46
C LEU A 292 -17.96 8.92 -0.93
N SER A 293 -18.82 8.00 -0.47
CA SER A 293 -18.87 7.60 0.94
C SER A 293 -17.85 6.50 1.22
N ALA A 294 -17.21 6.53 2.39
CA ALA A 294 -16.48 5.38 2.91
C ALA A 294 -17.45 4.23 3.25
N ASN A 295 -16.94 3.00 3.34
CA ASN A 295 -17.68 1.77 3.59
C ASN A 295 -18.83 1.56 2.58
N SER A 296 -18.53 1.78 1.31
CA SER A 296 -19.42 1.56 0.17
C SER A 296 -18.59 1.31 -1.09
N ALA A 297 -18.90 0.22 -1.80
CA ALA A 297 -18.30 -0.09 -3.09
C ALA A 297 -19.05 0.61 -4.23
N TYR A 298 -18.31 1.12 -5.21
CA TYR A 298 -18.82 1.82 -6.38
C TYR A 298 -18.32 1.18 -7.67
N ARG A 299 -19.23 0.90 -8.59
CA ARG A 299 -18.90 0.46 -9.96
C ARG A 299 -18.79 1.67 -10.89
N ILE A 300 -17.61 1.86 -11.47
CA ILE A 300 -17.34 2.85 -12.51
C ILE A 300 -17.32 2.13 -13.87
N SER A 301 -18.09 2.64 -14.83
CA SER A 301 -18.37 1.99 -16.11
C SER A 301 -18.24 2.94 -17.30
N GLY A 302 -18.13 2.38 -18.52
CA GLY A 302 -18.04 3.16 -19.76
C GLY A 302 -16.64 3.72 -20.05
N LEU A 303 -15.62 3.15 -19.41
CA LEU A 303 -14.21 3.51 -19.62
C LEU A 303 -13.72 3.05 -20.99
N SER A 304 -12.81 3.82 -21.60
CA SER A 304 -12.13 3.41 -22.83
C SER A 304 -10.93 2.50 -22.52
N PRO A 305 -10.52 1.59 -23.44
CA PRO A 305 -9.26 0.84 -23.30
C PRO A 305 -8.06 1.78 -23.12
N SER A 306 -7.18 1.43 -22.16
CA SER A 306 -6.06 2.26 -21.67
C SER A 306 -6.47 3.63 -21.09
N GLN A 307 -7.73 3.81 -20.68
CA GLN A 307 -8.11 4.97 -19.89
C GLN A 307 -7.62 4.83 -18.45
N ARG A 308 -6.81 5.78 -18.00
CA ARG A 308 -6.49 5.94 -16.57
C ARG A 308 -7.66 6.57 -15.84
N PHE A 309 -8.10 5.89 -14.79
CA PHE A 309 -9.03 6.39 -13.79
C PHE A 309 -8.22 6.82 -12.57
N TYR A 310 -8.54 8.00 -12.02
CA TYR A 310 -7.83 8.57 -10.86
C TYR A 310 -8.77 8.65 -9.67
N ALA A 311 -8.31 8.16 -8.53
CA ALA A 311 -8.93 8.31 -7.22
C ALA A 311 -7.97 9.07 -6.28
N ARG A 312 -8.49 9.60 -5.18
CA ARG A 312 -7.68 10.09 -4.07
C ARG A 312 -8.37 9.90 -2.74
N VAL A 313 -7.57 9.75 -1.69
CA VAL A 313 -8.02 9.81 -0.30
C VAL A 313 -7.47 11.11 0.32
N ARG A 314 -8.16 11.68 1.31
CA ARG A 314 -7.68 12.87 2.04
C ARG A 314 -8.37 13.04 3.37
N GLN A 315 -7.80 13.87 4.25
CA GLN A 315 -8.44 14.25 5.51
C GLN A 315 -9.85 14.85 5.28
N ASN A 316 -10.81 14.44 6.11
CA ASN A 316 -12.08 15.12 6.30
C ASN A 316 -11.89 16.31 7.25
N PRO A 317 -11.98 17.57 6.78
CA PRO A 317 -11.78 18.75 7.63
C PRO A 317 -12.90 18.94 8.69
N SER A 318 -13.97 18.14 8.64
CA SER A 318 -15.04 18.15 9.63
C SER A 318 -14.75 17.27 10.85
N VAL A 319 -13.71 16.43 10.79
CA VAL A 319 -13.31 15.48 11.84
C VAL A 319 -11.87 15.77 12.26
N ALA A 320 -11.56 15.58 13.54
CA ALA A 320 -10.19 15.77 14.02
C ALA A 320 -9.25 14.71 13.41
N TRP A 321 -8.12 15.16 12.89
CA TRP A 321 -7.07 14.28 12.36
C TRP A 321 -6.46 13.39 13.46
N SER A 322 -6.20 12.15 13.07
CA SER A 322 -5.20 11.26 13.64
C SER A 322 -4.72 10.34 12.52
N GLY A 323 -3.42 10.05 12.46
CA GLY A 323 -2.81 9.12 11.50
C GLY A 323 -3.20 7.66 11.73
N HIS A 324 -4.50 7.36 11.66
CA HIS A 324 -5.01 6.01 11.50
C HIS A 324 -4.78 5.56 10.05
N TRP A 325 -4.86 4.25 9.84
CA TRP A 325 -4.75 3.62 8.54
C TRP A 325 -6.13 3.33 7.95
N TYR A 326 -6.25 3.46 6.64
CA TYR A 326 -7.41 3.06 5.84
C TYR A 326 -7.02 1.94 4.85
N TYR A 327 -8.00 1.29 4.22
CA TYR A 327 -7.75 0.45 3.03
C TYR A 327 -8.53 0.96 1.82
N LEU A 328 -7.83 1.29 0.73
CA LEU A 328 -8.43 1.60 -0.56
C LEU A 328 -8.49 0.31 -1.40
N HIS A 329 -9.69 -0.15 -1.73
CA HIS A 329 -9.86 -1.23 -2.70
C HIS A 329 -10.14 -0.61 -4.07
N LEU A 330 -9.22 -0.80 -5.02
CA LEU A 330 -9.28 -0.20 -6.36
C LEU A 330 -8.77 -1.17 -7.43
N GLY A 331 -9.60 -1.46 -8.43
CA GLY A 331 -9.20 -2.27 -9.58
C GLY A 331 -10.37 -2.74 -10.42
N SER A 332 -10.16 -3.74 -11.27
CA SER A 332 -11.21 -4.35 -12.09
C SER A 332 -12.35 -4.93 -11.22
N THR A 333 -13.61 -4.75 -11.63
CA THR A 333 -14.75 -5.36 -10.93
C THR A 333 -14.78 -6.88 -11.06
N ILE A 334 -15.48 -7.54 -10.15
CA ILE A 334 -15.78 -8.98 -10.19
C ILE A 334 -17.18 -9.15 -10.80
N ASP A 335 -17.26 -9.57 -12.07
CA ASP A 335 -18.54 -9.59 -12.83
C ASP A 335 -19.02 -11.01 -13.17
N SER A 336 -18.15 -12.02 -13.20
CA SER A 336 -18.59 -13.39 -13.48
C SER A 336 -17.66 -14.47 -12.94
N ILE A 337 -18.22 -15.68 -12.81
CA ILE A 337 -17.55 -16.91 -12.38
C ILE A 337 -17.77 -18.02 -13.43
N ASP A 338 -16.73 -18.77 -13.77
CA ASP A 338 -16.82 -19.97 -14.60
C ASP A 338 -15.85 -21.09 -14.16
N GLN A 339 -15.85 -22.23 -14.88
CA GLN A 339 -15.11 -23.44 -14.52
C GLN A 339 -15.29 -23.87 -13.05
N VAL A 340 -16.50 -23.69 -12.52
CA VAL A 340 -16.85 -24.18 -11.19
C VAL A 340 -17.09 -25.68 -11.23
N ASP A 341 -16.36 -26.42 -10.39
CA ASP A 341 -16.55 -27.85 -10.15
C ASP A 341 -16.29 -28.17 -8.67
N ALA A 342 -16.95 -29.22 -8.17
CA ALA A 342 -16.77 -29.76 -6.84
C ALA A 342 -16.85 -31.30 -6.91
N TRP A 343 -15.71 -31.96 -6.75
CA TRP A 343 -15.50 -33.37 -7.07
C TRP A 343 -14.70 -34.11 -5.99
N THR A 344 -14.47 -35.40 -6.22
CA THR A 344 -13.55 -36.23 -5.43
C THR A 344 -12.67 -37.04 -6.37
N THR A 345 -11.48 -37.41 -5.89
CA THR A 345 -10.58 -38.39 -6.52
C THR A 345 -10.84 -39.82 -6.04
N GLU A 346 -11.81 -40.02 -5.16
CA GLU A 346 -12.16 -41.31 -4.54
C GLU A 346 -13.01 -42.19 -5.47
N ASN A 347 -12.73 -43.49 -5.49
CA ASN A 347 -13.43 -44.48 -6.31
C ASN A 347 -14.77 -44.91 -5.68
N LEU A 348 -15.77 -44.02 -5.74
CA LEU A 348 -17.11 -44.25 -5.19
C LEU A 348 -18.06 -44.86 -6.23
N ALA A 349 -18.81 -45.89 -5.83
CA ALA A 349 -20.02 -46.30 -6.53
C ALA A 349 -21.09 -45.21 -6.37
N ARG A 350 -21.07 -44.22 -7.27
CA ARG A 350 -21.97 -43.05 -7.24
C ARG A 350 -23.43 -43.49 -7.31
N ILE A 351 -24.23 -42.92 -6.40
CA ILE A 351 -25.68 -43.08 -6.38
C ILE A 351 -26.26 -42.28 -7.55
N ASN A 352 -26.90 -42.96 -8.48
CA ASN A 352 -27.47 -42.34 -9.69
C ASN A 352 -28.73 -41.50 -9.38
N PHE A 353 -29.11 -40.64 -10.33
CA PHE A 353 -30.37 -39.88 -10.27
C PHE A 353 -31.58 -40.83 -10.13
N GLY A 354 -32.59 -40.39 -9.38
CA GLY A 354 -33.81 -41.15 -9.11
C GLY A 354 -33.73 -42.14 -7.93
N PHE A 355 -32.54 -42.45 -7.40
CA PHE A 355 -32.38 -43.28 -6.21
C PHE A 355 -32.50 -42.49 -4.89
N THR A 356 -32.37 -41.17 -4.93
CA THR A 356 -32.43 -40.28 -3.74
C THR A 356 -33.28 -39.05 -4.01
N SER A 357 -33.85 -38.48 -2.94
CA SER A 357 -34.53 -37.19 -2.95
C SER A 357 -34.08 -36.41 -1.70
N PRO A 358 -33.38 -35.26 -1.82
CA PRO A 358 -32.88 -34.67 -3.06
C PRO A 358 -31.83 -35.54 -3.77
N TYR A 359 -31.57 -35.26 -5.04
CA TYR A 359 -30.45 -35.86 -5.77
C TYR A 359 -29.12 -35.32 -5.25
N LEU A 360 -28.15 -36.21 -5.05
CA LEU A 360 -26.80 -35.92 -4.56
C LEU A 360 -25.88 -35.58 -5.75
N VAL A 361 -25.78 -34.29 -6.08
CA VAL A 361 -25.04 -33.78 -7.26
C VAL A 361 -23.54 -34.06 -7.12
N THR A 362 -22.95 -33.61 -6.00
CA THR A 362 -21.59 -33.98 -5.60
C THR A 362 -21.67 -35.12 -4.60
N GLN A 363 -20.79 -36.11 -4.73
CA GLN A 363 -20.70 -37.25 -3.81
C GLN A 363 -19.22 -37.50 -3.49
N VAL A 364 -18.91 -37.57 -2.20
CA VAL A 364 -17.54 -37.68 -1.64
C VAL A 364 -17.56 -38.63 -0.45
N HIS A 365 -16.40 -39.19 -0.09
CA HIS A 365 -16.16 -39.73 1.24
C HIS A 365 -15.33 -38.67 1.98
N ASN A 366 -14.01 -38.76 2.01
CA ASN A 366 -13.15 -37.85 2.77
C ASN A 366 -12.51 -36.73 1.93
N GLU A 367 -12.40 -36.86 0.60
CA GLU A 367 -11.79 -35.83 -0.26
C GLU A 367 -12.83 -35.01 -1.03
N LEU A 368 -13.10 -33.77 -0.60
CA LEU A 368 -13.85 -32.79 -1.38
C LEU A 368 -12.90 -31.77 -2.02
N ARG A 369 -12.67 -31.91 -3.33
CA ARG A 369 -11.92 -30.95 -4.14
C ARG A 369 -12.87 -29.97 -4.80
N TRP A 370 -12.42 -28.74 -5.00
CA TRP A 370 -13.18 -27.72 -5.70
C TRP A 370 -12.28 -26.79 -6.52
N LYS A 371 -12.89 -26.14 -7.51
CA LYS A 371 -12.26 -25.13 -8.38
C LYS A 371 -13.30 -24.10 -8.77
N ALA A 372 -12.87 -22.86 -8.97
CA ALA A 372 -13.61 -21.80 -9.65
C ALA A 372 -12.63 -20.86 -10.37
N ARG A 373 -13.12 -20.11 -11.36
CA ARG A 373 -12.40 -18.97 -11.95
C ARG A 373 -13.27 -17.73 -11.94
N ILE A 374 -12.69 -16.60 -11.52
CA ILE A 374 -13.32 -15.28 -11.54
C ILE A 374 -12.84 -14.50 -12.77
N LYS A 375 -13.71 -13.62 -13.28
CA LYS A 375 -13.43 -12.72 -14.41
C LYS A 375 -13.92 -11.30 -14.15
N ASP A 376 -13.25 -10.36 -14.82
CA ASP A 376 -13.69 -8.97 -14.92
C ASP A 376 -14.87 -8.77 -15.89
N SER A 377 -15.36 -7.53 -15.99
CA SER A 377 -16.45 -7.15 -16.89
C SER A 377 -16.14 -7.30 -18.39
N SER A 378 -14.87 -7.51 -18.76
CA SER A 378 -14.44 -7.80 -20.13
C SER A 378 -14.36 -9.31 -20.41
N GLY A 379 -14.60 -10.15 -19.38
CA GLY A 379 -14.51 -11.61 -19.46
C GLY A 379 -13.08 -12.15 -19.33
N VAL A 380 -12.11 -11.30 -18.94
CA VAL A 380 -10.71 -11.69 -18.72
C VAL A 380 -10.55 -12.20 -17.28
N PRO A 381 -9.79 -13.28 -17.03
CA PRO A 381 -9.65 -13.83 -15.68
C PRO A 381 -9.00 -12.84 -14.71
N LEU A 382 -9.50 -12.82 -13.47
CA LEU A 382 -9.15 -11.80 -12.48
C LEU A 382 -8.38 -12.40 -11.30
N ALA A 383 -7.10 -12.06 -11.20
CA ALA A 383 -6.21 -12.43 -10.11
C ALA A 383 -6.48 -11.64 -8.83
N GLY A 384 -6.07 -12.18 -7.68
CA GLY A 384 -6.13 -11.47 -6.40
C GLY A 384 -7.52 -11.37 -5.77
N VAL A 385 -8.48 -12.20 -6.16
CA VAL A 385 -9.84 -12.25 -5.61
C VAL A 385 -9.95 -13.38 -4.59
N ASP A 386 -10.43 -13.10 -3.39
CA ASP A 386 -10.70 -14.14 -2.39
C ASP A 386 -12.05 -14.81 -2.66
N ILE A 387 -12.05 -16.13 -2.81
CA ILE A 387 -13.24 -16.97 -2.97
C ILE A 387 -13.44 -17.80 -1.71
N GLU A 388 -14.66 -17.82 -1.18
CA GLU A 388 -15.02 -18.66 -0.04
C GLU A 388 -15.83 -19.88 -0.51
N PHE A 389 -15.20 -21.05 -0.56
CA PHE A 389 -15.94 -22.31 -0.72
C PHE A 389 -16.53 -22.73 0.62
N LYS A 390 -17.85 -22.87 0.67
CA LYS A 390 -18.63 -23.13 1.89
C LYS A 390 -19.31 -24.49 1.78
N THR A 391 -19.20 -25.34 2.80
CA THR A 391 -19.82 -26.67 2.81
C THR A 391 -20.32 -27.08 4.19
N GLU A 392 -21.39 -27.87 4.23
CA GLU A 392 -22.02 -28.30 5.46
C GLU A 392 -22.66 -29.68 5.33
N SER A 393 -22.52 -30.53 6.36
CA SER A 393 -23.48 -31.59 6.63
C SER A 393 -23.82 -31.58 8.13
N PRO A 394 -25.03 -31.11 8.51
CA PRO A 394 -25.40 -30.93 9.93
C PRO A 394 -25.37 -32.23 10.74
N SER A 395 -25.61 -33.37 10.09
CA SER A 395 -25.65 -34.69 10.71
C SER A 395 -24.30 -35.43 10.67
N SER A 396 -23.23 -34.80 10.19
CA SER A 396 -21.94 -35.47 9.97
C SER A 396 -20.70 -34.65 10.31
N PHE A 397 -20.50 -33.46 9.72
CA PHE A 397 -19.23 -32.74 9.83
C PHE A 397 -19.34 -31.24 10.16
N GLY A 398 -20.55 -30.73 10.37
CA GLY A 398 -20.83 -29.31 10.66
C GLY A 398 -20.63 -28.40 9.45
N PHE A 399 -20.60 -27.08 9.68
CA PHE A 399 -20.29 -26.06 8.66
C PHE A 399 -18.78 -25.83 8.55
N ARG A 400 -18.29 -25.57 7.33
CA ARG A 400 -16.88 -25.33 6.99
C ARG A 400 -16.77 -24.28 5.88
N THR A 401 -15.78 -23.40 6.00
CA THR A 401 -15.35 -22.48 4.93
C THR A 401 -13.89 -22.75 4.60
N GLN A 402 -13.52 -22.66 3.33
CA GLN A 402 -12.15 -22.56 2.87
C GLN A 402 -12.04 -21.34 1.94
N THR A 403 -11.27 -20.33 2.37
CA THR A 403 -11.00 -19.12 1.59
C THR A 403 -9.72 -19.31 0.80
N VAL A 404 -9.75 -19.09 -0.51
CA VAL A 404 -8.58 -19.19 -1.41
C VAL A 404 -8.58 -18.02 -2.37
N ARG A 405 -7.42 -17.38 -2.55
CA ARG A 405 -7.22 -16.24 -3.45
C ARG A 405 -6.92 -16.72 -4.88
N THR A 406 -7.45 -16.02 -5.88
CA THR A 406 -7.23 -16.39 -7.30
C THR A 406 -5.81 -16.13 -7.78
N ASP A 407 -5.29 -17.08 -8.57
CA ASP A 407 -3.99 -17.01 -9.24
C ASP A 407 -3.97 -16.04 -10.44
N SER A 408 -2.84 -15.95 -11.14
CA SER A 408 -2.69 -15.15 -12.37
C SER A 408 -3.61 -15.56 -13.54
N ASN A 409 -4.25 -16.74 -13.45
CA ASN A 409 -5.25 -17.24 -14.41
C ASN A 409 -6.69 -17.02 -13.91
N GLY A 410 -6.87 -16.24 -12.84
CA GLY A 410 -8.13 -15.98 -12.15
C GLY A 410 -8.72 -17.19 -11.43
N VAL A 411 -7.96 -18.27 -11.25
CA VAL A 411 -8.40 -19.55 -10.70
C VAL A 411 -8.12 -19.61 -9.20
N ALA A 412 -9.11 -20.06 -8.43
CA ALA A 412 -8.89 -20.63 -7.11
C ALA A 412 -9.27 -22.11 -7.12
N GLU A 413 -8.49 -22.95 -6.44
CA GLU A 413 -8.81 -24.36 -6.23
C GLU A 413 -8.35 -24.82 -4.84
N GLY A 414 -9.02 -25.83 -4.31
CA GLY A 414 -8.78 -26.29 -2.94
C GLY A 414 -9.17 -27.74 -2.70
N LEU A 415 -8.70 -28.25 -1.57
CA LEU A 415 -9.05 -29.54 -1.00
C LEU A 415 -9.55 -29.34 0.42
N ILE A 416 -10.74 -29.84 0.70
CA ILE A 416 -11.31 -29.96 2.04
C ILE A 416 -11.30 -31.45 2.40
N VAL A 417 -10.57 -31.78 3.46
CA VAL A 417 -10.61 -33.13 4.05
C VAL A 417 -11.79 -33.18 5.03
N LEU A 418 -12.73 -34.08 4.76
CA LEU A 418 -13.86 -34.38 5.63
C LEU A 418 -13.49 -35.52 6.58
N PRO A 419 -14.05 -35.56 7.81
CA PRO A 419 -13.85 -36.67 8.73
C PRO A 419 -14.68 -37.89 8.31
N ASP A 420 -14.21 -39.11 8.63
CA ASP A 420 -15.00 -40.33 8.52
C ASP A 420 -16.39 -40.15 9.14
N CYS A 421 -17.47 -40.59 8.46
CA CYS A 421 -18.81 -40.62 9.03
C CYS A 421 -19.26 -42.03 9.46
N ASP A 422 -19.96 -42.09 10.59
CA ASP A 422 -20.56 -43.33 11.09
C ASP A 422 -21.77 -43.72 10.21
N PRO A 423 -21.86 -44.95 9.69
CA PRO A 423 -23.08 -45.41 9.02
C PRO A 423 -24.30 -45.55 9.96
N VAL A 424 -24.12 -45.51 11.29
CA VAL A 424 -25.23 -45.57 12.26
C VAL A 424 -26.01 -44.26 12.27
N GLY A 425 -27.21 -44.29 11.71
CA GLY A 425 -28.09 -43.11 11.57
C GLY A 425 -27.90 -42.34 10.26
N ALA A 426 -27.01 -42.80 9.38
CA ALA A 426 -26.95 -42.36 7.99
C ALA A 426 -28.16 -42.89 7.18
N SER A 427 -28.54 -42.20 6.11
CA SER A 427 -29.52 -42.69 5.14
C SER A 427 -28.94 -43.88 4.37
N GLU A 428 -29.71 -44.95 4.18
CA GLU A 428 -29.31 -46.10 3.35
C GLU A 428 -30.09 -46.12 2.03
N VAL A 429 -29.39 -46.37 0.92
CA VAL A 429 -30.00 -46.61 -0.39
C VAL A 429 -29.38 -47.83 -1.06
N THR A 430 -30.20 -48.66 -1.71
CA THR A 430 -29.73 -49.72 -2.60
C THR A 430 -29.92 -49.26 -4.05
N HIS A 431 -28.84 -49.23 -4.83
CA HIS A 431 -28.82 -48.71 -6.19
C HIS A 431 -27.97 -49.56 -7.13
N GLY A 432 -28.09 -49.30 -8.44
CA GLY A 432 -27.36 -50.02 -9.48
C GLY A 432 -26.43 -49.10 -10.26
N ILE A 433 -25.20 -49.54 -10.49
CA ILE A 433 -24.25 -48.94 -11.43
C ILE A 433 -23.90 -49.93 -12.54
N LEU A 434 -23.67 -49.43 -13.76
CA LEU A 434 -23.17 -50.23 -14.87
C LEU A 434 -21.65 -50.12 -14.94
N VAL A 435 -20.96 -51.25 -14.79
CA VAL A 435 -19.50 -51.35 -14.90
C VAL A 435 -19.17 -52.43 -15.94
N ASN A 436 -18.49 -52.04 -17.02
CA ASN A 436 -18.12 -52.94 -18.12
C ASN A 436 -19.30 -53.75 -18.69
N GLY A 437 -20.48 -53.11 -18.79
CA GLY A 437 -21.72 -53.74 -19.30
C GLY A 437 -22.45 -54.64 -18.30
N LYS A 438 -21.92 -54.84 -17.09
CA LYS A 438 -22.56 -55.59 -16.01
C LYS A 438 -23.13 -54.65 -14.94
N THR A 439 -24.33 -54.95 -14.46
CA THR A 439 -24.91 -54.23 -13.31
C THR A 439 -24.26 -54.71 -12.02
N GLN A 440 -23.71 -53.77 -11.24
CA GLN A 440 -23.33 -54.01 -9.86
C GLN A 440 -24.38 -53.38 -8.95
N THR A 441 -24.92 -54.15 -8.00
CA THR A 441 -25.89 -53.64 -7.02
C THR A 441 -25.17 -53.29 -5.74
N TRP A 442 -25.27 -52.03 -5.33
CA TRP A 442 -24.60 -51.47 -4.17
C TRP A 442 -25.59 -50.98 -3.13
N ARG A 443 -25.26 -51.20 -1.87
CA ARG A 443 -25.88 -50.57 -0.70
C ARG A 443 -24.95 -49.46 -0.23
N THR A 444 -25.43 -48.22 -0.23
CA THR A 444 -24.66 -47.05 0.18
C THR A 444 -25.32 -46.37 1.38
N SER A 445 -24.56 -46.21 2.46
CA SER A 445 -24.91 -45.39 3.63
C SER A 445 -24.31 -44.00 3.45
N TYR A 446 -25.11 -42.93 3.60
CA TYR A 446 -24.69 -41.56 3.35
C TYR A 446 -25.45 -40.54 4.22
N TYR A 447 -24.85 -39.38 4.45
CA TYR A 447 -25.54 -38.18 4.93
C TYR A 447 -25.76 -37.19 3.78
N VAL A 448 -26.87 -36.45 3.85
CA VAL A 448 -27.09 -35.29 2.99
C VAL A 448 -26.30 -34.10 3.57
N GLY A 449 -25.70 -33.33 2.69
CA GLY A 449 -25.08 -32.05 2.98
C GLY A 449 -25.28 -31.09 1.82
N ARG A 450 -24.50 -30.02 1.83
CA ARG A 450 -24.53 -28.97 0.83
C ARG A 450 -23.15 -28.35 0.62
N TRP A 451 -22.93 -27.75 -0.54
CA TRP A 451 -21.85 -26.82 -0.78
C TRP A 451 -22.32 -25.64 -1.62
N TRP A 452 -21.65 -24.50 -1.49
CA TRP A 452 -21.88 -23.29 -2.24
C TRP A 452 -20.58 -22.48 -2.33
N ILE A 453 -20.50 -21.55 -3.27
CA ILE A 453 -19.36 -20.63 -3.43
C ILE A 453 -19.86 -19.21 -3.26
N ASP A 454 -19.15 -18.45 -2.44
CA ASP A 454 -19.39 -17.05 -2.13
C ASP A 454 -18.14 -16.24 -2.50
N VAL A 455 -18.34 -15.01 -2.97
CA VAL A 455 -17.28 -14.12 -3.43
C VAL A 455 -17.52 -12.75 -2.79
N PRO A 456 -17.12 -12.53 -1.52
CA PRO A 456 -17.59 -11.40 -0.71
C PRO A 456 -17.26 -10.00 -1.25
N ALA A 457 -16.32 -9.91 -2.21
CA ALA A 457 -15.90 -8.68 -2.87
C ALA A 457 -16.66 -8.37 -4.18
N ALA A 458 -17.60 -9.23 -4.61
CA ALA A 458 -18.46 -8.97 -5.77
C ALA A 458 -19.64 -8.07 -5.40
N PHE A 459 -20.21 -7.35 -6.37
CA PHE A 459 -21.44 -6.58 -6.10
C PHE A 459 -22.63 -7.54 -5.94
N PRO A 460 -23.50 -7.38 -4.92
CA PRO A 460 -24.59 -8.31 -4.64
C PRO A 460 -25.53 -8.56 -5.82
N GLU A 461 -25.74 -7.55 -6.68
CA GLU A 461 -26.57 -7.60 -7.88
C GLU A 461 -26.01 -8.44 -9.04
N ASP A 462 -24.71 -8.74 -9.07
CA ASP A 462 -24.10 -9.57 -10.11
C ASP A 462 -24.30 -11.08 -9.84
N HIS A 463 -24.62 -11.43 -8.59
CA HIS A 463 -24.82 -12.80 -8.11
C HIS A 463 -23.62 -13.74 -8.41
N VAL A 464 -22.39 -13.23 -8.31
CA VAL A 464 -21.16 -14.01 -8.59
C VAL A 464 -20.91 -15.04 -7.49
N GLY A 465 -21.07 -16.32 -7.83
CA GLY A 465 -20.82 -17.45 -6.94
C GLY A 465 -21.47 -18.72 -7.45
N VAL A 466 -21.71 -19.67 -6.56
CA VAL A 466 -22.65 -20.79 -6.79
C VAL A 466 -23.54 -20.90 -5.58
N GLY A 467 -24.81 -20.58 -5.76
CA GLY A 467 -25.77 -20.36 -4.68
C GLY A 467 -26.53 -19.05 -4.92
N GLY A 468 -27.77 -18.95 -4.46
CA GLY A 468 -28.59 -17.74 -4.54
C GLY A 468 -30.04 -18.01 -4.15
N ASP A 469 -30.88 -16.96 -4.06
CA ASP A 469 -32.21 -17.01 -3.44
C ASP A 469 -33.13 -18.17 -3.89
N GLN A 470 -33.03 -18.60 -5.15
CA GLN A 470 -33.85 -19.70 -5.69
C GLN A 470 -33.20 -21.08 -5.54
N VAL A 471 -31.86 -21.15 -5.51
CA VAL A 471 -31.07 -22.38 -5.40
C VAL A 471 -29.88 -22.07 -4.48
N PRO A 472 -30.07 -22.05 -3.14
CA PRO A 472 -29.08 -21.48 -2.21
C PRO A 472 -27.81 -22.31 -2.04
N TYR A 473 -27.77 -23.53 -2.58
CA TYR A 473 -26.61 -24.43 -2.52
C TYR A 473 -26.78 -25.61 -3.50
N VAL A 474 -25.68 -26.31 -3.78
CA VAL A 474 -25.65 -27.61 -4.47
C VAL A 474 -25.67 -28.74 -3.44
N THR A 475 -26.47 -29.78 -3.69
CA THR A 475 -26.58 -30.95 -2.79
C THR A 475 -25.29 -31.78 -2.78
N LEU A 476 -24.78 -32.05 -1.58
CA LEU A 476 -23.67 -32.97 -1.32
C LEU A 476 -24.19 -34.28 -0.73
N GLY A 477 -23.61 -35.41 -1.15
CA GLY A 477 -23.73 -36.70 -0.49
C GLY A 477 -22.41 -37.06 0.18
N HIS A 478 -22.36 -37.06 1.52
CA HIS A 478 -21.22 -37.58 2.25
C HIS A 478 -21.41 -39.08 2.48
N VAL A 479 -20.62 -39.90 1.79
CA VAL A 479 -20.71 -41.36 1.78
C VAL A 479 -19.94 -41.93 2.96
N CYS A 480 -20.60 -42.70 3.82
CA CYS A 480 -19.99 -43.32 5.00
C CYS A 480 -19.56 -44.76 4.75
N LYS A 481 -20.34 -45.49 3.93
CA LYS A 481 -20.08 -46.91 3.66
C LYS A 481 -20.70 -47.33 2.33
N GLN A 482 -19.98 -48.16 1.58
CA GLN A 482 -20.51 -48.82 0.39
C GLN A 482 -20.30 -50.33 0.50
N THR A 483 -21.35 -51.10 0.24
CA THR A 483 -21.34 -52.58 0.30
C THR A 483 -21.90 -53.14 -1.00
N LEU A 484 -21.06 -53.85 -1.76
CA LEU A 484 -21.46 -54.59 -2.94
C LEU A 484 -22.37 -55.76 -2.53
N LEU A 485 -23.59 -55.81 -3.06
CA LEU A 485 -24.56 -56.88 -2.78
C LEU A 485 -24.51 -57.98 -3.83
N SER A 486 -24.33 -57.63 -5.11
CA SER A 486 -24.29 -58.58 -6.21
C SER A 486 -23.60 -58.03 -7.46
N LEU A 487 -23.04 -58.95 -8.24
CA LEU A 487 -22.50 -58.72 -9.59
C LEU A 487 -23.40 -59.47 -10.60
N GLY A 488 -23.88 -58.77 -11.62
CA GLY A 488 -24.43 -59.36 -12.85
C GLY A 488 -23.35 -59.84 -13.81
#